data_AF-A0ABD6EXP6-F1
#
_entry.id   AF-A0ABD6EXP6-F1
#
_cell.length_a   1.000
_cell.length_b   1.000
_cell.length_c   1.000
_cell.angle_alpha   90.00
_cell.angle_beta   90.00
_cell.angle_gamma   90.00
#
_symmetry.space_group_name_H-M   'P 1'
#
loop_
_entity.id
_entity.type
_entity.pdbx_description
1 polymer ?
#
loop_
_entity_poly.entity_id
_entity_poly.type
_entity_poly.pdbx_seq_one_letter_code
_entity_poly.pdbx_strand_id
1 'polypeptide(L)'
;MAEVYVIGEITSGEGFPDCRLSCRWRLSVGGGWKVIEGERSSQTQTDLPDFSDCAQFSHPIDIHLKTKTIQGWPKLHLQVWHCDEFGRSEVYAYGSVFLPGTVGEHEVISKQIIV
;
A
#
# COMPACT_ATOMS: atom_id res chain seq x y z
N MET A 1 12.70 9.12 -23.28
CA MET A 1 11.69 8.30 -22.58
C MET A 1 12.09 8.33 -21.12
N ALA A 2 11.22 8.78 -20.23
CA ALA A 2 11.61 9.05 -18.85
C ALA A 2 11.48 7.78 -18.00
N GLU A 3 12.33 7.67 -16.99
CA GLU A 3 12.35 6.57 -16.03
C GLU A 3 12.13 7.14 -14.64
N VAL A 4 11.35 6.42 -13.82
CA VAL A 4 10.94 6.84 -12.49
C VAL A 4 11.16 5.66 -11.55
N TYR A 5 11.91 5.88 -10.49
CA TYR A 5 12.15 4.90 -9.44
C TYR A 5 11.30 5.27 -8.24
N VAL A 6 10.52 4.32 -7.74
CA VAL A 6 9.62 4.48 -6.61
C VAL A 6 10.15 3.56 -5.52
N ILE A 7 10.85 4.16 -4.56
CA ILE A 7 11.49 3.45 -3.46
C ILE A 7 10.92 4.01 -2.16
N GLY A 8 10.42 3.15 -1.30
CA GLY A 8 9.85 3.50 -0.01
C GLY A 8 9.41 2.27 0.77
N GLU A 9 8.58 2.48 1.78
CA GLU A 9 8.05 1.40 2.60
C GLU A 9 6.63 1.70 3.06
N ILE A 10 5.84 0.64 3.29
CA ILE A 10 4.58 0.70 4.02
C ILE A 10 4.92 0.48 5.49
N THR A 11 4.86 1.53 6.29
CA THR A 11 5.32 1.52 7.69
C THR A 11 4.32 0.80 8.61
N SER A 12 3.15 1.38 8.83
CA SER A 12 2.18 0.89 9.82
C SER A 12 0.73 1.26 9.47
N GLY A 13 -0.22 0.66 10.20
CA GLY A 13 -1.63 1.03 10.19
C GLY A 13 -2.17 1.15 11.61
N GLU A 14 -2.95 2.21 11.85
CA GLU A 14 -3.54 2.53 13.15
C GLU A 14 -5.04 2.86 13.02
N GLY A 15 -5.75 2.88 14.16
CA GLY A 15 -7.18 3.23 14.20
C GLY A 15 -8.13 2.10 13.82
N PHE A 16 -7.68 0.85 13.88
CA PHE A 16 -8.49 -0.35 13.65
C PHE A 16 -8.93 -0.99 14.98
N PRO A 17 -10.09 -1.68 15.03
CA PRO A 17 -10.53 -2.38 16.24
C PRO A 17 -9.57 -3.48 16.70
N ASP A 18 -8.86 -4.10 15.77
CA ASP A 18 -7.84 -5.12 16.01
C ASP A 18 -6.59 -4.78 15.17
N CYS A 19 -5.41 -5.04 15.74
CA CYS A 19 -4.10 -4.82 15.13
C CYS A 19 -3.55 -6.06 14.42
N ARG A 20 -4.30 -7.17 14.37
CA ARG A 20 -3.97 -8.36 13.58
C ARG A 20 -4.17 -8.15 12.08
N LEU A 21 -3.33 -7.30 11.50
CA LEU A 21 -3.54 -6.74 10.18
C LEU A 21 -2.45 -7.17 9.20
N SER A 22 -2.84 -7.30 7.94
CA SER A 22 -1.93 -7.34 6.79
C SER A 22 -2.37 -6.31 5.76
N CYS A 23 -1.41 -5.67 5.10
CA CYS A 23 -1.69 -4.74 4.02
C CYS A 23 -1.46 -5.44 2.67
N ARG A 24 -2.40 -5.28 1.75
CA ARG A 24 -2.24 -5.64 0.34
C ARG A 24 -2.16 -4.37 -0.46
N TRP A 25 -1.11 -4.25 -1.26
CA TRP A 25 -0.95 -3.10 -2.13
C TRP A 25 -0.95 -3.52 -3.60
N ARG A 26 -1.42 -2.63 -4.47
CA ARG A 26 -1.42 -2.82 -5.91
C ARG A 26 -1.16 -1.50 -6.62
N LEU A 27 -0.19 -1.49 -7.51
CA LEU A 27 0.08 -0.38 -8.40
C LEU A 27 -0.87 -0.41 -9.61
N SER A 28 -1.55 0.72 -9.84
CA SER A 28 -2.33 1.00 -11.03
C SER A 28 -1.63 2.06 -11.87
N VAL A 29 -1.35 1.74 -13.13
CA VAL A 29 -0.61 2.60 -14.05
C VAL A 29 -1.46 2.93 -15.29
N GLY A 30 -1.42 4.17 -15.76
CA GLY A 30 -2.10 4.59 -16.99
C GLY A 30 -1.39 4.07 -18.27
N GLY A 31 -2.06 4.16 -19.42
CA GLY A 31 -1.54 3.61 -20.69
C GLY A 31 -0.19 4.17 -21.17
N GLY A 32 0.24 5.31 -20.65
CA GLY A 32 1.56 5.91 -20.92
C GLY A 32 2.72 5.36 -20.08
N TRP A 33 2.42 4.53 -19.07
CA TRP A 33 3.34 4.05 -18.06
C TRP A 33 3.53 2.54 -18.20
N LYS A 34 4.76 2.07 -17.99
CA LYS A 34 5.11 0.66 -18.01
C LYS A 34 6.01 0.34 -16.82
N VAL A 35 5.68 -0.72 -16.10
CA VAL A 35 6.55 -1.29 -15.07
C VAL A 35 7.63 -2.12 -15.77
N ILE A 36 8.89 -1.77 -15.53
CA ILE A 36 10.07 -2.45 -16.07
C ILE A 36 10.54 -3.51 -15.06
N GLU A 37 10.69 -3.11 -13.79
CA GLU A 37 11.13 -3.98 -12.69
C GLU A 37 10.31 -3.68 -11.41
N GLY A 38 10.32 -4.63 -10.49
CA GLY A 38 9.54 -4.57 -9.24
C GLY A 38 8.17 -5.23 -9.33
N GLU A 39 7.54 -5.39 -8.17
CA GLU A 39 6.22 -6.01 -8.05
C GLU A 39 5.11 -5.00 -8.39
N ARG A 40 4.03 -5.48 -9.04
CA ARG A 40 2.83 -4.66 -9.28
C ARG A 40 1.81 -4.77 -8.17
N SER A 41 1.91 -5.81 -7.37
CA SER A 41 1.05 -6.03 -6.23
C SER A 41 1.73 -7.00 -5.30
N SER A 42 1.69 -6.72 -4.01
CA SER A 42 2.22 -7.59 -2.99
C SER A 42 1.31 -7.59 -1.76
N GLN A 43 1.65 -8.44 -0.81
CA GLN A 43 1.01 -8.53 0.49
C GLN A 43 2.10 -8.50 1.57
N THR A 44 1.87 -7.71 2.61
CA THR A 44 2.73 -7.66 3.79
C THR A 44 2.51 -8.89 4.67
N GLN A 45 3.41 -9.11 5.62
CA GLN A 45 3.14 -10.02 6.73
C GLN A 45 1.91 -9.58 7.51
N THR A 46 1.25 -10.55 8.17
CA THR A 46 0.23 -10.27 9.18
C THR A 46 0.95 -9.96 10.48
N ASP A 47 0.78 -8.74 10.98
CA ASP A 47 1.29 -8.38 12.30
C ASP A 47 0.37 -8.95 13.39
N LEU A 48 0.94 -9.21 14.56
CA LEU A 48 0.24 -9.73 15.74
C LEU A 48 0.83 -9.03 16.99
N PRO A 49 0.58 -7.73 17.19
CA PRO A 49 1.22 -7.00 18.27
C PRO A 49 0.62 -7.37 19.63
N ASP A 50 1.48 -7.66 20.60
CA ASP A 50 1.07 -7.97 21.98
C ASP A 50 0.81 -6.71 22.83
N PHE A 51 1.44 -5.58 22.49
CA PHE A 51 1.48 -4.36 23.33
C PHE A 51 1.30 -3.05 22.55
N SER A 52 1.00 -3.12 21.25
CA SER A 52 0.91 -1.95 20.38
C SER A 52 -0.50 -1.82 19.83
N ASP A 53 -1.04 -0.61 19.88
CA ASP A 53 -2.33 -0.24 19.27
C ASP A 53 -2.20 0.05 17.75
N CYS A 54 -1.03 -0.25 17.17
CA CYS A 54 -0.77 -0.13 15.74
C CYS A 54 -0.12 -1.40 15.18
N ALA A 55 -0.51 -1.74 13.95
CA ALA A 55 0.05 -2.87 13.19
C ALA A 55 1.27 -2.40 12.39
N GLN A 56 2.40 -3.06 12.57
CA GLN A 56 3.67 -2.78 11.89
C GLN A 56 3.82 -3.67 10.65
N PHE A 57 3.82 -3.04 9.47
CA PHE A 57 3.97 -3.73 8.21
C PHE A 57 5.43 -3.80 7.76
N SER A 58 6.18 -2.68 7.89
CA SER A 58 7.60 -2.53 7.50
C SER A 58 7.92 -3.16 6.14
N HIS A 59 7.04 -2.99 5.17
CA HIS A 59 7.12 -3.71 3.89
C HIS A 59 7.71 -2.82 2.80
N PRO A 60 8.83 -3.22 2.17
CA PRO A 60 9.49 -2.39 1.17
C PRO A 60 8.67 -2.30 -0.12
N ILE A 61 8.71 -1.13 -0.74
CA ILE A 61 8.23 -0.87 -2.09
C ILE A 61 9.43 -0.44 -2.92
N ASP A 62 9.75 -1.20 -3.95
CA ASP A 62 10.74 -0.86 -4.96
C ASP A 62 10.18 -1.16 -6.35
N ILE A 63 9.94 -0.11 -7.14
CA ILE A 63 9.34 -0.21 -8.47
C ILE A 63 10.08 0.68 -9.46
N HIS A 64 10.49 0.09 -10.58
CA HIS A 64 11.07 0.80 -11.71
C HIS A 64 10.03 0.99 -12.81
N LEU A 65 9.66 2.25 -13.05
CA LEU A 65 8.69 2.65 -14.04
C LEU A 65 9.35 3.37 -15.21
N LYS A 66 8.77 3.20 -16.39
CA LYS A 66 9.10 3.93 -17.60
C LYS A 66 7.87 4.60 -18.16
N THR A 67 8.01 5.85 -18.58
CA THR A 67 6.90 6.63 -19.10
C THR A 67 7.22 7.37 -20.40
N LYS A 68 6.18 7.52 -21.22
CA LYS A 68 6.16 8.40 -22.41
C LYS A 68 5.36 9.68 -22.18
N THR A 69 4.59 9.78 -21.10
CA THR A 69 3.70 10.93 -20.80
C THR A 69 3.48 11.08 -19.30
N ILE A 70 3.26 12.31 -18.84
CA ILE A 70 2.91 12.59 -17.43
C ILE A 70 1.43 12.24 -17.16
N GLN A 71 0.61 12.14 -18.21
CA GLN A 71 -0.81 11.79 -18.08
C GLN A 71 -0.97 10.37 -17.50
N GLY A 72 -1.98 10.20 -16.64
CA GLY A 72 -2.26 8.90 -16.01
C GLY A 72 -1.22 8.50 -14.96
N TRP A 73 -0.85 9.47 -14.10
CA TRP A 73 0.11 9.28 -13.02
C TRP A 73 -0.18 8.01 -12.20
N PRO A 74 0.85 7.22 -11.82
CA PRO A 74 0.64 5.96 -11.12
C PRO A 74 -0.08 6.15 -9.78
N LYS A 75 -0.92 5.18 -9.44
CA LYS A 75 -1.68 5.14 -8.19
C LYS A 75 -1.35 3.86 -7.42
N LEU A 76 -1.25 3.98 -6.12
CA LEU A 76 -1.18 2.86 -5.21
C LEU A 76 -2.58 2.60 -4.63
N HIS A 77 -3.09 1.40 -4.80
CA HIS A 77 -4.28 0.91 -4.14
C HIS A 77 -3.83 0.09 -2.93
N LEU A 78 -4.36 0.40 -1.77
CA LEU A 78 -4.05 -0.25 -0.50
C LEU A 78 -5.33 -0.91 0.03
N GLN A 79 -5.21 -2.11 0.57
CA GLN A 79 -6.29 -2.83 1.24
C GLN A 79 -5.75 -3.37 2.55
N VAL A 80 -6.40 -3.04 3.66
CA VAL A 80 -6.06 -3.56 4.98
C VAL A 80 -6.97 -4.75 5.26
N TRP A 81 -6.34 -5.88 5.54
CA TRP A 81 -6.97 -7.16 5.80
C TRP A 81 -6.73 -7.56 7.25
N HIS A 82 -7.79 -7.85 7.96
CA HIS A 82 -7.75 -8.41 9.31
C HIS A 82 -7.77 -9.93 9.24
N CYS A 83 -6.98 -10.60 10.09
CA CYS A 83 -7.02 -12.05 10.25
C CYS A 83 -7.48 -12.42 11.66
N ASP A 84 -8.67 -13.01 11.74
CA ASP A 84 -9.26 -13.50 12.99
C ASP A 84 -8.48 -14.73 13.53
N GLU A 85 -8.68 -15.07 14.80
CA GLU A 85 -8.08 -16.21 15.51
C GLU A 85 -8.33 -17.55 14.82
N PHE A 86 -9.42 -17.65 14.06
CA PHE A 86 -9.78 -18.84 13.29
C PHE A 86 -9.16 -18.88 11.89
N GLY A 87 -8.23 -17.97 11.56
CA GLY A 87 -7.56 -17.88 10.26
C GLY A 87 -8.44 -17.33 9.14
N ARG A 88 -9.53 -16.65 9.49
CA ARG A 88 -10.45 -16.02 8.52
C ARG A 88 -9.96 -14.60 8.23
N SER A 89 -9.92 -14.22 6.95
CA SER A 89 -9.50 -12.89 6.56
C SER A 89 -10.67 -12.05 6.07
N GLU A 90 -10.80 -10.84 6.60
CA GLU A 90 -11.79 -9.85 6.20
C GLU A 90 -11.14 -8.52 5.86
N VAL A 91 -11.81 -7.69 5.06
CA VAL A 91 -11.29 -6.38 4.66
C VAL A 91 -11.76 -5.33 5.66
N TYR A 92 -10.81 -4.68 6.32
CA TYR A 92 -11.08 -3.59 7.27
C TYR A 92 -11.12 -2.22 6.60
N ALA A 93 -10.28 -2.00 5.60
CA ALA A 93 -10.25 -0.75 4.87
C ALA A 93 -9.68 -0.91 3.47
N TYR A 94 -9.99 0.06 2.62
CA TYR A 94 -9.38 0.24 1.33
C TYR A 94 -9.04 1.72 1.12
N GLY A 95 -7.93 1.97 0.45
CA GLY A 95 -7.44 3.30 0.14
C GLY A 95 -6.84 3.35 -1.25
N SER A 96 -6.79 4.54 -1.84
CA SER A 96 -6.03 4.75 -3.06
C SER A 96 -5.36 6.11 -3.00
N VAL A 97 -4.07 6.16 -3.33
CA VAL A 97 -3.29 7.38 -3.35
C VAL A 97 -2.52 7.46 -4.66
N PHE A 98 -2.32 8.67 -5.18
CA PHE A 98 -1.35 8.88 -6.26
C PHE A 98 0.05 8.74 -5.69
N LEU A 99 1.00 8.17 -6.47
CA LEU A 99 2.37 8.14 -6.00
C LEU A 99 2.86 9.58 -5.72
N PRO A 100 3.47 9.85 -4.56
CA PRO A 100 3.95 11.19 -4.25
C PRO A 100 5.06 11.58 -5.24
N GLY A 101 4.97 12.80 -5.77
CA GLY A 101 6.00 13.36 -6.65
C GLY A 101 7.16 14.01 -5.89
N THR A 102 7.15 13.94 -4.56
CA THR A 102 8.14 14.53 -3.66
C THR A 102 8.67 13.45 -2.72
N VAL A 103 9.95 13.55 -2.36
CA VAL A 103 10.59 12.68 -1.38
C VAL A 103 10.07 13.06 0.01
N GLY A 104 9.77 12.06 0.84
CA GLY A 104 9.31 12.26 2.21
C GLY A 104 8.36 11.16 2.66
N GLU A 105 7.85 11.31 3.87
CA GLU A 105 6.77 10.48 4.40
C GLU A 105 5.42 11.02 3.95
N HIS A 106 4.58 10.14 3.43
CA HIS A 106 3.25 10.51 2.94
C HIS A 106 2.22 9.64 3.65
N GLU A 107 1.46 10.27 4.54
CA GLU A 107 0.39 9.60 5.27
C GLU A 107 -0.81 9.36 4.34
N VAL A 108 -1.27 8.11 4.27
CA VAL A 108 -2.45 7.73 3.50
C VAL A 108 -3.59 7.41 4.45
N ILE A 109 -4.47 8.38 4.64
CA ILE A 109 -5.66 8.20 5.48
C ILE A 109 -6.74 7.47 4.67
N SER A 110 -6.95 6.18 4.93
CA SER A 110 -8.10 5.44 4.39
C SER A 110 -9.33 5.66 5.27
N LYS A 111 -10.39 6.28 4.73
CA LYS A 111 -11.66 6.40 5.45
C LYS A 111 -12.41 5.06 5.41
N GLN A 112 -12.62 4.46 6.57
CA GLN A 112 -13.56 3.35 6.76
C GLN A 112 -14.98 3.76 6.34
N ILE A 113 -15.57 3.03 5.40
CA ILE A 113 -17.03 2.99 5.25
C ILE A 113 -17.51 1.97 6.27
N ILE A 114 -18.03 2.46 7.41
CA ILE A 114 -18.89 1.68 8.29
C ILE A 114 -20.24 1.58 7.58
N VAL A 115 -20.71 0.37 7.30
CA VAL A 115 -22.13 0.10 7.00
C VAL A 115 -22.76 -0.44 8.28
#